data_AF-A0A2P4YS92-F1
#
_entry.id   AF-A0A2P4YS92-F1
#
_cell.length_a   1.000
_cell.length_b   1.000
_cell.length_c   1.000
_cell.angle_alpha   90.00
_cell.angle_beta   90.00
_cell.angle_gamma   90.00
#
_symmetry.space_group_name_H-M   'P 1'
#
loop_
_entity.id
_entity.type
_entity.pdbx_description
1 polymer ?
#
loop_
_entity_poly.entity_id
_entity_poly.type
_entity_poly.pdbx_seq_one_letter_code
_entity_poly.pdbx_strand_id
1 'polypeptide(L)'
;MILWLLVLMFSFSAADHDYFRPSGANVSGFPPPNAAANHRSPCPALNSLANHGYLPRNGKGLTPQLLRTAIMDVFNVDETLAERLTRPLPQQLTLADLSIHGFIEHDASLVHNDAALKTDPAQMNATLAANFKDNKLDKHVMAAVRRQREAQCKAENSEYALSVKGQATAYGEAALLLLAMGDYETETISVEHAKSFLVDEKIPDDFQRSDKAISTATALYLAAQIKLLATLTSTSMTITAISVVLACGALAVALNSLFILDNSHRPVALPSLTTGQHEYFRPPDDQVWGLPGNSSFSYFRSPCPALNALANHGHIPRDGKGLTPAVLRDGIRKVYNFDKTLLDLIFLALPSTFTLADLGDPNFIDHDASLVHVDSYFQLEPFKVNETLVDELLSRAEHIGDQDGRVLTKDVVARFRRHREIECARDNPAFAMSALARFVANGEASFVLQGLGDYTSATISVDHARSFLVDERIPTNFRPSETPITITSVLLAIAELTLRAWLAEM
;
A
#
# COMPACT_ATOMS: atom_id res chain seq x y z
N MET A 1 38.82 -11.83 -36.44
CA MET A 1 38.28 -12.89 -35.55
C MET A 1 39.11 -13.17 -34.30
N ILE A 2 40.12 -12.34 -33.94
CA ILE A 2 40.91 -12.49 -32.69
C ILE A 2 40.90 -11.19 -31.83
N LEU A 3 40.25 -10.11 -32.31
CA LEU A 3 40.14 -8.83 -31.57
C LEU A 3 38.83 -8.66 -30.78
N TRP A 4 37.89 -9.61 -30.89
CA TRP A 4 36.63 -9.62 -30.13
C TRP A 4 36.69 -10.47 -28.83
N LEU A 5 37.72 -11.31 -28.69
CA LEU A 5 37.93 -12.14 -27.49
C LEU A 5 38.66 -11.42 -26.34
N LEU A 6 39.26 -10.25 -26.60
CA LEU A 6 39.95 -9.44 -25.58
C LEU A 6 39.01 -8.43 -24.89
N VAL A 7 37.83 -8.13 -25.46
CA VAL A 7 36.83 -7.25 -24.83
C VAL A 7 35.91 -8.01 -23.86
N LEU A 8 35.90 -9.36 -23.93
CA LEU A 8 35.24 -10.24 -22.97
C LEU A 8 36.16 -10.72 -21.82
N MET A 9 37.41 -10.26 -21.78
CA MET A 9 38.40 -10.57 -20.74
C MET A 9 38.68 -9.41 -19.77
N PHE A 10 37.99 -8.27 -19.93
CA PHE A 10 37.58 -7.52 -18.74
C PHE A 10 36.33 -8.19 -18.19
N SER A 11 36.52 -9.41 -17.69
CA SER A 11 35.81 -9.85 -16.49
C SER A 11 35.72 -8.63 -15.60
N PHE A 12 34.51 -8.30 -15.13
CA PHE A 12 34.36 -7.55 -13.89
C PHE A 12 35.50 -8.04 -13.00
N SER A 13 36.46 -7.17 -12.69
CA SER A 13 37.38 -7.42 -11.58
C SER A 13 36.49 -8.02 -10.52
N ALA A 14 36.78 -9.25 -10.08
CA ALA A 14 36.09 -9.83 -8.94
C ALA A 14 36.16 -8.74 -7.87
N ALA A 15 35.07 -8.00 -7.72
CA ALA A 15 35.05 -6.86 -6.85
C ALA A 15 35.15 -7.54 -5.50
N ASP A 16 36.24 -7.27 -4.81
CA ASP A 16 36.46 -7.84 -3.50
C ASP A 16 35.32 -7.36 -2.62
N HIS A 17 34.32 -8.22 -2.44
CA HIS A 17 33.11 -7.97 -1.66
C HIS A 17 33.31 -8.29 -0.18
N ASP A 18 34.59 -8.39 0.24
CA ASP A 18 34.97 -8.58 1.63
C ASP A 18 34.36 -7.50 2.51
N TYR A 19 33.88 -7.95 3.66
CA TYR A 19 33.30 -7.10 4.66
C TYR A 19 34.37 -6.21 5.30
N PHE A 20 34.21 -4.90 5.15
CA PHE A 20 34.99 -3.90 5.87
C PHE A 20 34.08 -2.75 6.30
N ARG A 21 33.88 -2.62 7.61
CA ARG A 21 33.15 -1.50 8.20
C ARG A 21 34.10 -0.45 8.76
N PRO A 22 34.11 0.78 8.24
CA PRO A 22 34.89 1.87 8.83
C PRO A 22 34.32 2.23 10.20
N SER A 23 35.16 2.76 11.09
CA SER A 23 34.77 3.13 12.46
C SER A 23 35.49 4.38 12.96
N GLY A 24 35.06 4.88 14.12
CA GLY A 24 35.67 6.02 14.80
C GLY A 24 35.43 7.34 14.07
N ALA A 25 36.37 8.29 14.25
CA ALA A 25 36.25 9.66 13.75
C ALA A 25 36.22 9.79 12.20
N ASN A 26 36.48 8.70 11.48
CA ASN A 26 36.47 8.66 10.03
C ASN A 26 35.08 8.39 9.43
N VAL A 27 34.06 8.20 10.27
CA VAL A 27 32.67 7.91 9.87
C VAL A 27 31.76 9.01 10.38
N SER A 28 30.86 9.49 9.52
CA SER A 28 29.75 10.32 9.97
C SER A 28 28.54 10.16 9.06
N GLY A 29 27.36 10.28 9.64
CA GLY A 29 26.08 10.33 8.95
C GLY A 29 25.45 11.71 8.91
N PHE A 30 26.14 12.77 9.34
CA PHE A 30 25.60 14.13 9.17
C PHE A 30 25.54 14.54 7.69
N PRO A 31 24.44 15.15 7.22
CA PRO A 31 24.34 15.64 5.85
C PRO A 31 25.47 16.65 5.52
N PRO A 32 25.85 16.78 4.24
CA PRO A 32 26.86 17.74 3.81
C PRO A 32 26.56 19.19 4.27
N PRO A 33 27.60 20.00 4.59
CA PRO A 33 29.02 19.70 4.49
C PRO A 33 29.51 18.73 5.59
N ASN A 34 30.16 17.64 5.16
CA ASN A 34 30.65 16.58 6.04
C ASN A 34 32.10 16.24 5.64
N ALA A 35 33.01 16.37 6.60
CA ALA A 35 34.46 16.19 6.40
C ALA A 35 34.93 14.74 6.62
N ALA A 36 34.06 13.85 7.10
CA ALA A 36 34.43 12.47 7.37
C ALA A 36 34.87 11.76 6.08
N ALA A 37 35.86 10.87 6.20
CA ALA A 37 36.35 10.10 5.07
C ALA A 37 35.24 9.17 4.50
N ASN A 38 34.43 8.59 5.39
CA ASN A 38 33.36 7.65 5.06
C ASN A 38 32.02 8.23 5.49
N HIS A 39 31.11 8.40 4.54
CA HIS A 39 29.73 8.78 4.82
C HIS A 39 28.89 7.51 5.02
N ARG A 40 28.03 7.53 6.04
CA ARG A 40 27.05 6.48 6.32
C ARG A 40 25.67 7.11 6.51
N SER A 41 24.63 6.30 6.49
CA SER A 41 23.23 6.73 6.60
C SER A 41 22.59 6.12 7.86
N PRO A 42 21.35 6.48 8.23
CA PRO A 42 20.57 5.70 9.19
C PRO A 42 20.06 4.35 8.61
N CYS A 43 20.33 4.06 7.33
CA CYS A 43 19.85 2.85 6.66
C CYS A 43 20.89 1.72 6.73
N PRO A 44 20.60 0.63 7.48
CA PRO A 44 21.53 -0.49 7.62
C PRO A 44 21.79 -1.23 6.29
N ALA A 45 20.79 -1.28 5.39
CA ALA A 45 20.93 -1.93 4.09
C ALA A 45 22.01 -1.27 3.23
N LEU A 46 21.94 0.04 3.04
CA LEU A 46 22.88 0.77 2.20
C LEU A 46 24.27 0.87 2.83
N ASN A 47 24.33 0.96 4.17
CA ASN A 47 25.59 0.90 4.89
C ASN A 47 26.26 -0.47 4.72
N SER A 48 25.50 -1.56 4.79
CA SER A 48 26.00 -2.91 4.53
C SER A 48 26.52 -3.06 3.10
N LEU A 49 25.76 -2.57 2.10
CA LEU A 49 26.21 -2.59 0.71
C LEU A 49 27.54 -1.83 0.50
N ALA A 50 27.74 -0.69 1.17
CA ALA A 50 29.01 0.02 1.15
C ALA A 50 30.12 -0.73 1.90
N ASN A 51 29.80 -1.35 3.05
CA ASN A 51 30.76 -2.15 3.83
C ASN A 51 31.23 -3.41 3.08
N HIS A 52 30.40 -3.94 2.17
CA HIS A 52 30.73 -5.06 1.29
C HIS A 52 31.17 -4.61 -0.12
N GLY A 53 31.35 -3.30 -0.36
CA GLY A 53 31.83 -2.81 -1.66
C GLY A 53 30.86 -2.98 -2.84
N TYR A 54 29.60 -3.35 -2.61
CA TYR A 54 28.53 -3.27 -3.62
C TYR A 54 28.18 -1.83 -3.98
N LEU A 55 28.42 -0.91 -3.04
CA LEU A 55 28.46 0.54 -3.26
C LEU A 55 29.88 1.06 -2.99
N PRO A 56 30.26 2.25 -3.49
CA PRO A 56 31.49 2.93 -3.09
C PRO A 56 31.69 2.86 -1.57
N ARG A 57 32.79 2.24 -1.12
CA ARG A 57 33.03 1.93 0.30
C ARG A 57 33.01 3.16 1.20
N ASN A 58 33.40 4.31 0.66
CA ASN A 58 33.37 5.60 1.33
C ASN A 58 31.96 6.21 1.43
N GLY A 59 30.94 5.62 0.82
CA GLY A 59 29.55 6.10 0.81
C GLY A 59 29.33 7.40 0.03
N LYS A 60 30.22 7.73 -0.92
CA LYS A 60 30.19 8.98 -1.70
C LYS A 60 30.05 8.71 -3.20
N GLY A 61 29.63 9.72 -3.97
CA GLY A 61 29.55 9.64 -5.43
C GLY A 61 28.47 8.65 -5.91
N LEU A 62 27.37 8.55 -5.15
CA LEU A 62 26.27 7.64 -5.44
C LEU A 62 25.31 8.29 -6.44
N THR A 63 24.55 7.44 -7.13
CA THR A 63 23.43 7.84 -7.99
C THR A 63 22.22 6.96 -7.68
N PRO A 64 20.99 7.42 -7.98
CA PRO A 64 19.79 6.59 -7.83
C PRO A 64 19.89 5.25 -8.57
N GLN A 65 20.47 5.26 -9.78
CA GLN A 65 20.66 4.04 -10.58
C GLN A 65 21.61 3.05 -9.91
N LEU A 66 22.72 3.53 -9.33
CA LEU A 66 23.68 2.68 -8.62
C LEU A 66 23.03 2.02 -7.40
N LEU A 67 22.23 2.78 -6.64
CA LEU A 67 21.49 2.24 -5.50
C LEU A 67 20.44 1.22 -5.95
N ARG A 68 19.71 1.52 -7.04
CA ARG A 68 18.70 0.64 -7.63
C ARG A 68 19.31 -0.72 -8.01
N THR A 69 20.39 -0.71 -8.78
CA THR A 69 21.10 -1.93 -9.17
C THR A 69 21.57 -2.73 -7.95
N ALA A 70 22.20 -2.07 -6.97
CA ALA A 70 22.73 -2.77 -5.80
C ALA A 70 21.64 -3.46 -4.94
N ILE A 71 20.49 -2.80 -4.71
CA ILE A 71 19.41 -3.41 -3.91
C ILE A 71 18.67 -4.53 -4.67
N MET A 72 18.55 -4.41 -6.00
CA MET A 72 18.01 -5.48 -6.83
C MET A 72 18.94 -6.70 -6.83
N ASP A 73 20.23 -6.49 -7.03
CA ASP A 73 21.22 -7.56 -7.13
C ASP A 73 21.44 -8.27 -5.79
N VAL A 74 21.49 -7.54 -4.67
CA VAL A 74 21.81 -8.15 -3.38
C VAL A 74 20.56 -8.68 -2.67
N PHE A 75 19.46 -7.93 -2.70
CA PHE A 75 18.28 -8.24 -1.89
C PHE A 75 17.08 -8.76 -2.70
N ASN A 76 17.22 -8.92 -4.01
CA ASN A 76 16.14 -9.31 -4.92
C ASN A 76 14.90 -8.41 -4.81
N VAL A 77 15.12 -7.10 -4.59
CA VAL A 77 14.04 -6.10 -4.66
C VAL A 77 13.60 -5.97 -6.12
N ASP A 78 12.30 -5.96 -6.37
CA ASP A 78 11.79 -5.84 -7.74
C ASP A 78 12.09 -4.45 -8.33
N GLU A 79 12.13 -4.34 -9.67
CA GLU A 79 12.48 -3.09 -10.34
C GLU A 79 11.52 -1.94 -9.97
N THR A 80 10.23 -2.21 -9.80
CA THR A 80 9.23 -1.18 -9.46
C THR A 80 9.43 -0.64 -8.05
N LEU A 81 9.71 -1.51 -7.08
CA LEU A 81 10.02 -1.10 -5.72
C LEU A 81 11.37 -0.40 -5.64
N ALA A 82 12.38 -0.90 -6.36
CA ALA A 82 13.70 -0.29 -6.39
C ALA A 82 13.64 1.12 -7.01
N GLU A 83 12.87 1.29 -8.09
CA GLU A 83 12.55 2.60 -8.65
C GLU A 83 11.84 3.49 -7.64
N ARG A 84 10.81 2.98 -6.95
CA ARG A 84 10.05 3.74 -5.96
C ARG A 84 10.93 4.26 -4.83
N LEU A 85 11.85 3.44 -4.33
CA LEU A 85 12.77 3.78 -3.24
C LEU A 85 13.83 4.80 -3.68
N THR A 86 14.27 4.75 -4.94
CA THR A 86 15.39 5.56 -5.45
C THR A 86 14.97 6.84 -6.18
N ARG A 87 13.75 6.89 -6.74
CA ARG A 87 13.21 8.05 -7.46
C ARG A 87 13.26 9.38 -6.69
N PRO A 88 12.99 9.47 -5.37
CA PRO A 88 13.04 10.76 -4.67
C PRO A 88 14.48 11.26 -4.43
N LEU A 89 15.50 10.46 -4.69
CA LEU A 89 16.89 10.78 -4.38
C LEU A 89 17.50 11.76 -5.38
N PRO A 90 18.41 12.65 -4.94
CA PRO A 90 19.11 13.54 -5.85
C PRO A 90 20.02 12.75 -6.80
N GLN A 91 20.28 13.32 -7.99
CA GLN A 91 21.07 12.68 -9.05
C GLN A 91 22.50 12.31 -8.62
N GLN A 92 23.07 13.10 -7.71
CA GLN A 92 24.32 12.78 -7.02
C GLN A 92 24.11 12.93 -5.53
N LEU A 93 24.55 11.93 -4.77
CA LEU A 93 24.42 11.92 -3.32
C LEU A 93 25.56 11.16 -2.64
N THR A 94 25.61 11.30 -1.33
CA THR A 94 26.34 10.45 -0.39
C THR A 94 25.33 9.76 0.52
N LEU A 95 25.73 8.70 1.22
CA LEU A 95 24.85 8.03 2.18
C LEU A 95 24.35 8.99 3.28
N ALA A 96 25.16 9.97 3.67
CA ALA A 96 24.80 10.93 4.71
C ALA A 96 23.67 11.89 4.31
N ASP A 97 23.40 12.06 3.01
CA ASP A 97 22.25 12.87 2.55
C ASP A 97 20.90 12.23 2.92
N LEU A 98 20.87 10.92 3.18
CA LEU A 98 19.67 10.21 3.62
C LEU A 98 19.28 10.52 5.06
N SER A 99 20.19 11.11 5.83
CA SER A 99 19.99 11.50 7.23
C SER A 99 19.28 12.85 7.40
N ILE A 100 18.86 13.50 6.30
CA ILE A 100 18.06 14.72 6.39
C ILE A 100 16.69 14.37 6.98
N HIS A 101 16.43 14.88 8.19
CA HIS A 101 15.18 14.61 8.91
C HIS A 101 13.95 15.03 8.12
N GLY A 102 12.97 14.12 8.00
CA GLY A 102 11.74 14.31 7.23
C GLY A 102 11.87 14.10 5.72
N PHE A 103 13.09 13.93 5.18
CA PHE A 103 13.29 13.55 3.79
C PHE A 103 13.06 12.05 3.58
N ILE A 104 13.91 11.22 4.19
CA ILE A 104 13.76 9.76 4.27
C ILE A 104 13.78 9.33 5.74
N GLU A 105 14.74 9.86 6.51
CA GLU A 105 14.84 9.67 7.95
C GLU A 105 13.61 10.21 8.70
N HIS A 106 13.22 9.50 9.75
CA HIS A 106 12.08 9.81 10.59
C HIS A 106 12.28 9.35 12.04
N ASP A 107 11.51 9.95 12.94
CA ASP A 107 11.44 9.57 14.36
C ASP A 107 11.00 8.11 14.57
N ALA A 108 11.25 7.57 15.75
CA ALA A 108 10.90 6.22 16.13
C ALA A 108 11.56 5.15 15.23
N SER A 109 12.80 5.40 14.81
CA SER A 109 13.65 4.44 14.10
C SER A 109 13.91 3.18 14.95
N LEU A 110 14.04 2.00 14.31
CA LEU A 110 14.19 0.72 15.00
C LEU A 110 15.45 0.65 15.88
N VAL A 111 16.57 1.16 15.38
CA VAL A 111 17.89 1.05 16.04
C VAL A 111 18.68 2.36 16.07
N HIS A 112 18.10 3.47 15.63
CA HIS A 112 18.74 4.78 15.66
C HIS A 112 18.00 5.74 16.60
N ASN A 113 18.76 6.67 17.17
CA ASN A 113 18.23 7.78 17.95
C ASN A 113 17.42 8.74 17.07
N ASP A 114 16.44 9.40 17.66
CA ASP A 114 15.68 10.45 16.99
C ASP A 114 16.55 11.69 16.77
N ALA A 115 16.29 12.43 15.69
CA ALA A 115 17.08 13.59 15.31
C ALA A 115 17.16 14.67 16.41
N ALA A 116 16.12 14.78 17.24
CA ALA A 116 16.06 15.69 18.38
C ALA A 116 17.21 15.48 19.41
N LEU A 117 17.77 14.27 19.49
CA LEU A 117 18.90 13.95 20.35
C LEU A 117 20.25 14.42 19.79
N LYS A 118 20.30 14.85 18.52
CA LYS A 118 21.47 15.42 17.85
C LYS A 118 22.71 14.53 17.88
N THR A 119 22.52 13.22 18.01
CA THR A 119 23.60 12.23 17.84
C THR A 119 23.90 12.03 16.37
N ASP A 120 25.10 11.55 16.05
CA ASP A 120 25.45 11.27 14.66
C ASP A 120 24.50 10.20 14.07
N PRO A 121 23.80 10.46 12.96
CA PRO A 121 22.83 9.53 12.36
C PRO A 121 23.41 8.17 11.94
N ALA A 122 24.73 8.06 11.77
CA ALA A 122 25.40 6.78 11.50
C ALA A 122 25.63 5.94 12.77
N GLN A 123 25.36 6.48 13.96
CA GLN A 123 25.54 5.77 15.21
C GLN A 123 24.28 5.00 15.60
N MET A 124 24.40 3.68 15.58
CA MET A 124 23.37 2.76 16.08
C MET A 124 23.26 2.83 17.61
N ASN A 125 22.03 2.84 18.12
CA ASN A 125 21.72 2.77 19.55
C ASN A 125 21.59 1.31 20.01
N ALA A 126 22.61 0.82 20.72
CA ALA A 126 22.68 -0.56 21.20
C ALA A 126 21.53 -0.96 22.15
N THR A 127 20.98 0.00 22.91
CA THR A 127 19.84 -0.24 23.81
C THR A 127 18.56 -0.53 23.00
N LEU A 128 18.36 0.17 21.89
CA LEU A 128 17.23 -0.11 20.98
C LEU A 128 17.38 -1.48 20.32
N ALA A 129 18.59 -1.81 19.86
CA ALA A 129 18.87 -3.13 19.29
C ALA A 129 18.72 -4.28 20.30
N ALA A 130 18.85 -4.03 21.61
CA ALA A 130 18.62 -5.01 22.65
C ALA A 130 17.14 -5.40 22.83
N ASN A 131 16.20 -4.69 22.19
CA ASN A 131 14.77 -5.03 22.23
C ASN A 131 14.42 -6.27 21.41
N PHE A 132 15.30 -6.73 20.52
CA PHE A 132 15.15 -8.00 19.81
C PHE A 132 15.57 -9.17 20.71
N LYS A 133 14.61 -9.72 21.47
CA LYS A 133 14.84 -10.72 22.52
C LYS A 133 14.47 -12.16 22.14
N ASP A 134 13.58 -12.34 21.19
CA ASP A 134 13.14 -13.66 20.73
C ASP A 134 14.19 -14.30 19.80
N ASN A 135 14.18 -15.63 19.64
CA ASN A 135 15.13 -16.25 18.69
C ASN A 135 14.81 -15.91 17.22
N LYS A 136 13.56 -15.57 16.94
CA LYS A 136 13.04 -15.28 15.60
C LYS A 136 12.08 -14.10 15.68
N LEU A 137 12.17 -13.19 14.71
CA LEU A 137 11.27 -12.06 14.54
C LEU A 137 10.28 -12.40 13.42
N ASP A 138 9.01 -12.14 13.67
CA ASP A 138 7.92 -12.21 12.70
C ASP A 138 7.11 -10.91 12.73
N LYS A 139 6.03 -10.82 11.94
CA LYS A 139 5.16 -9.63 11.92
C LYS A 139 4.54 -9.26 13.27
N HIS A 140 4.28 -10.22 14.16
CA HIS A 140 3.73 -9.95 15.49
C HIS A 140 4.78 -9.31 16.40
N VAL A 141 6.00 -9.86 16.38
CA VAL A 141 7.14 -9.29 17.12
C VAL A 141 7.45 -7.89 16.59
N MET A 142 7.53 -7.71 15.26
CA MET A 142 7.79 -6.41 14.64
C MET A 142 6.70 -5.40 14.99
N ALA A 143 5.43 -5.80 15.02
CA ALA A 143 4.33 -4.95 15.43
C ALA A 143 4.46 -4.48 16.89
N ALA A 144 4.83 -5.40 17.80
CA ALA A 144 5.06 -5.07 19.20
C ALA A 144 6.25 -4.10 19.37
N VAL A 145 7.37 -4.35 18.67
CA VAL A 145 8.56 -3.49 18.68
C VAL A 145 8.24 -2.10 18.14
N ARG A 146 7.56 -1.99 16.99
CA ARG A 146 7.14 -0.70 16.41
C ARG A 146 6.28 0.10 17.38
N ARG A 147 5.26 -0.53 17.96
CA ARG A 147 4.40 0.10 18.96
C ARG A 147 5.18 0.59 20.18
N GLN A 148 6.05 -0.26 20.73
CA GLN A 148 6.87 0.11 21.89
C GLN A 148 7.78 1.29 21.55
N ARG A 149 8.44 1.26 20.39
CA ARG A 149 9.35 2.33 19.96
C ARG A 149 8.62 3.65 19.76
N GLU A 150 7.43 3.63 19.17
CA GLU A 150 6.60 4.84 19.00
C GLU A 150 6.10 5.39 20.33
N ALA A 151 5.69 4.53 21.27
CA ALA A 151 5.30 4.95 22.62
C ALA A 151 6.48 5.54 23.40
N GLN A 152 7.65 4.90 23.33
CA GLN A 152 8.89 5.40 23.93
C GLN A 152 9.26 6.77 23.34
N CYS A 153 9.24 6.89 22.00
CA CYS A 153 9.56 8.14 21.31
C CYS A 153 8.62 9.28 21.72
N LYS A 154 7.30 9.03 21.78
CA LYS A 154 6.31 10.01 22.27
C LYS A 154 6.57 10.47 23.70
N ALA A 155 7.14 9.61 24.54
CA ALA A 155 7.42 9.92 25.94
C ALA A 155 8.75 10.68 26.12
N GLU A 156 9.75 10.39 25.29
CA GLU A 156 11.14 10.87 25.45
C GLU A 156 11.49 12.05 24.53
N ASN A 157 10.82 12.19 23.38
CA ASN A 157 11.07 13.24 22.39
C ASN A 157 9.91 14.25 22.39
N SER A 158 10.14 15.45 22.93
CA SER A 158 9.15 16.54 22.92
C SER A 158 8.82 17.06 21.51
N GLU A 159 9.66 16.77 20.53
CA GLU A 159 9.49 17.14 19.12
C GLU A 159 8.93 15.99 18.28
N TYR A 160 8.49 14.89 18.91
CA TYR A 160 8.03 13.69 18.22
C TYR A 160 7.03 13.99 17.09
N ALA A 161 7.39 13.60 15.87
CA ALA A 161 6.57 13.75 14.69
C ALA A 161 6.72 12.57 13.73
N LEU A 162 5.84 11.58 13.85
CA LEU A 162 5.74 10.49 12.88
C LEU A 162 4.59 10.72 11.88
N SER A 163 4.91 11.48 10.83
CA SER A 163 3.96 11.77 9.73
C SER A 163 3.45 10.50 9.05
N VAL A 164 2.37 10.59 8.27
CA VAL A 164 1.85 9.43 7.51
C VAL A 164 2.92 8.81 6.61
N LYS A 165 3.73 9.65 5.95
CA LYS A 165 4.90 9.22 5.17
C LYS A 165 5.91 8.49 6.05
N GLY A 166 6.26 9.07 7.21
CA GLY A 166 7.17 8.45 8.17
C GLY A 166 6.66 7.10 8.68
N GLN A 167 5.36 6.96 8.97
CA GLN A 167 4.76 5.68 9.33
C GLN A 167 4.88 4.67 8.18
N ALA A 168 4.56 5.07 6.95
CA ALA A 168 4.69 4.17 5.80
C ALA A 168 6.13 3.67 5.63
N THR A 169 7.12 4.55 5.76
CA THR A 169 8.54 4.19 5.77
C THR A 169 8.83 3.21 6.92
N ALA A 170 8.48 3.56 8.15
CA ALA A 170 8.87 2.80 9.34
C ALA A 170 8.30 1.37 9.40
N TYR A 171 7.04 1.19 8.96
CA TYR A 171 6.44 -0.14 8.84
C TYR A 171 6.91 -0.88 7.58
N GLY A 172 7.24 -0.14 6.51
CA GLY A 172 7.88 -0.69 5.31
C GLY A 172 9.27 -1.26 5.60
N GLU A 173 10.09 -0.56 6.39
CA GLU A 173 11.39 -1.03 6.86
C GLU A 173 11.28 -2.32 7.67
N ALA A 174 10.29 -2.40 8.55
CA ALA A 174 10.01 -3.61 9.33
C ALA A 174 9.62 -4.79 8.42
N ALA A 175 8.81 -4.54 7.38
CA ALA A 175 8.45 -5.56 6.40
C ALA A 175 9.66 -5.99 5.55
N LEU A 176 10.46 -5.03 5.07
CA LEU A 176 11.66 -5.30 4.27
C LEU A 176 12.73 -6.06 5.07
N LEU A 177 12.84 -5.82 6.37
CA LEU A 177 13.71 -6.63 7.23
C LEU A 177 13.30 -8.12 7.21
N LEU A 178 12.01 -8.41 7.25
CA LEU A 178 11.49 -9.79 7.21
C LEU A 178 11.61 -10.40 5.81
N LEU A 179 11.31 -9.64 4.76
CA LEU A 179 11.25 -10.14 3.38
C LEU A 179 12.62 -10.24 2.71
N ALA A 180 13.49 -9.24 2.92
CA ALA A 180 14.76 -9.13 2.22
C ALA A 180 15.92 -9.77 2.97
N MET A 181 15.90 -9.71 4.30
CA MET A 181 16.96 -10.26 5.15
C MET A 181 16.54 -11.53 5.89
N GLY A 182 15.28 -11.94 5.77
CA GLY A 182 14.74 -13.15 6.37
C GLY A 182 14.27 -14.17 5.33
N ASP A 183 13.46 -15.09 5.79
CA ASP A 183 12.75 -16.07 4.98
C ASP A 183 11.46 -15.44 4.43
N TYR A 184 11.40 -15.32 3.10
CA TYR A 184 10.30 -14.67 2.38
C TYR A 184 8.94 -15.36 2.58
N GLU A 185 8.90 -16.70 2.59
CA GLU A 185 7.64 -17.47 2.68
C GLU A 185 7.02 -17.40 4.06
N THR A 186 7.86 -17.49 5.09
CA THR A 186 7.42 -17.49 6.49
C THR A 186 7.35 -16.09 7.07
N GLU A 187 7.85 -15.08 6.33
CA GLU A 187 7.93 -13.68 6.76
C GLU A 187 8.69 -13.52 8.09
N THR A 188 9.81 -14.26 8.24
CA THR A 188 10.54 -14.32 9.51
C THR A 188 12.05 -14.19 9.34
N ILE A 189 12.73 -13.61 10.34
CA ILE A 189 14.19 -13.48 10.37
C ILE A 189 14.74 -13.96 11.72
N SER A 190 15.90 -14.61 11.75
CA SER A 190 16.57 -14.94 13.01
C SER A 190 17.09 -13.67 13.68
N VAL A 191 17.14 -13.64 15.02
CA VAL A 191 17.70 -12.47 15.71
C VAL A 191 19.21 -12.32 15.47
N GLU A 192 19.91 -13.41 15.17
CA GLU A 192 21.31 -13.36 14.75
C GLU A 192 21.47 -12.61 13.42
N HIS A 193 20.70 -12.98 12.40
CA HIS A 193 20.71 -12.28 11.10
C HIS A 193 20.26 -10.83 11.24
N ALA A 194 19.21 -10.57 12.03
CA ALA A 194 18.75 -9.21 12.29
C ALA A 194 19.83 -8.37 12.98
N LYS A 195 20.59 -8.93 13.93
CA LYS A 195 21.70 -8.22 14.60
C LYS A 195 22.88 -8.00 13.66
N SER A 196 23.31 -9.02 12.91
CA SER A 196 24.36 -8.86 11.89
C SER A 196 24.02 -7.69 10.95
N PHE A 197 22.76 -7.61 10.52
CA PHE A 197 22.34 -6.58 9.58
C PHE A 197 22.12 -5.20 10.21
N LEU A 198 21.36 -5.11 11.32
CA LEU A 198 20.98 -3.83 11.93
C LEU A 198 22.06 -3.22 12.82
N VAL A 199 22.89 -4.05 13.46
CA VAL A 199 23.93 -3.63 14.41
C VAL A 199 25.28 -3.63 13.74
N ASP A 200 25.66 -4.75 13.12
CA ASP A 200 26.98 -4.88 12.52
C ASP A 200 27.03 -4.27 11.12
N GLU A 201 25.89 -3.97 10.49
CA GLU A 201 25.81 -3.52 9.09
C GLU A 201 26.60 -4.46 8.17
N LYS A 202 26.40 -5.76 8.42
CA LYS A 202 27.02 -6.88 7.73
C LYS A 202 25.92 -7.78 7.19
N ILE A 203 26.00 -8.10 5.90
CA ILE A 203 25.17 -9.15 5.30
C ILE A 203 25.64 -10.48 5.91
N PRO A 204 24.75 -11.27 6.54
CA PRO A 204 25.15 -12.54 7.16
C PRO A 204 25.92 -13.44 6.18
N ASP A 205 26.93 -14.16 6.68
CA ASP A 205 27.82 -14.96 5.81
C ASP A 205 27.07 -16.13 5.13
N ASP A 206 26.00 -16.60 5.74
CA ASP A 206 25.08 -17.63 5.23
C ASP A 206 23.83 -17.04 4.55
N PHE A 207 23.79 -15.72 4.33
CA PHE A 207 22.65 -15.04 3.72
C PHE A 207 22.34 -15.61 2.33
N GLN A 208 21.08 -15.97 2.13
CA GLN A 208 20.54 -16.33 0.84
C GLN A 208 19.34 -15.43 0.56
N ARG A 209 19.46 -14.60 -0.47
CA ARG A 209 18.30 -13.84 -0.96
C ARG A 209 17.22 -14.80 -1.46
N SER A 210 15.96 -14.43 -1.28
CA SER A 210 14.84 -15.17 -1.87
C SER A 210 14.96 -15.24 -3.40
N ASP A 211 14.49 -16.33 -3.99
CA ASP A 211 14.29 -16.46 -5.44
C ASP A 211 13.08 -15.65 -5.94
N LYS A 212 12.14 -15.33 -5.04
CA LYS A 212 11.00 -14.45 -5.32
C LYS A 212 11.40 -12.99 -5.16
N ALA A 213 11.13 -12.20 -6.19
CA ALA A 213 11.37 -10.76 -6.14
C ALA A 213 10.43 -10.09 -5.12
N ILE A 214 10.99 -9.21 -4.29
CA ILE A 214 10.24 -8.45 -3.30
C ILE A 214 9.53 -7.32 -4.03
N SER A 215 8.26 -7.55 -4.32
CA SER A 215 7.43 -6.56 -4.98
C SER A 215 7.03 -5.42 -4.04
N THR A 216 6.78 -4.24 -4.61
CA THR A 216 6.11 -3.13 -3.93
C THR A 216 4.85 -3.59 -3.17
N ALA A 217 4.10 -4.48 -3.83
CA ALA A 217 2.89 -5.10 -3.34
C ALA A 217 3.11 -5.90 -2.05
N THR A 218 4.02 -6.88 -2.07
CA THR A 218 4.33 -7.73 -0.92
C THR A 218 4.81 -6.89 0.27
N ALA A 219 5.72 -5.94 0.02
CA ALA A 219 6.29 -5.09 1.06
C ALA A 219 5.21 -4.23 1.75
N LEU A 220 4.34 -3.59 0.96
CA LEU A 220 3.24 -2.78 1.53
C LEU A 220 2.18 -3.63 2.23
N TYR A 221 1.88 -4.82 1.72
CA TYR A 221 0.93 -5.74 2.36
C TYR A 221 1.41 -6.15 3.76
N LEU A 222 2.65 -6.62 3.86
CA LEU A 222 3.22 -7.01 5.14
C LEU A 222 3.36 -5.79 6.09
N ALA A 223 3.76 -4.63 5.58
CA ALA A 223 3.82 -3.40 6.36
C ALA A 223 2.44 -3.01 6.93
N ALA A 224 1.38 -3.13 6.13
CA ALA A 224 0.01 -2.88 6.56
C ALA A 224 -0.45 -3.88 7.64
N GLN A 225 -0.09 -5.17 7.51
CA GLN A 225 -0.35 -6.17 8.55
C GLN A 225 0.36 -5.84 9.86
N ILE A 226 1.66 -5.50 9.81
CA ILE A 226 2.45 -5.12 11.00
C ILE A 226 1.82 -3.89 11.66
N LYS A 227 1.43 -2.87 10.87
CA LYS A 227 0.76 -1.68 11.39
C LYS A 227 -0.57 -2.01 12.05
N LEU A 228 -1.40 -2.82 11.40
CA LEU A 228 -2.69 -3.24 11.97
C LEU A 228 -2.48 -3.95 13.31
N LEU A 229 -1.57 -4.93 13.38
CA LEU A 229 -1.24 -5.64 14.62
C LEU A 229 -0.72 -4.70 15.72
N ALA A 230 0.09 -3.70 15.35
CA ALA A 230 0.62 -2.71 16.28
C ALA A 230 -0.52 -1.83 16.86
N THR A 231 -1.57 -1.57 16.09
CA THR A 231 -2.74 -0.81 16.55
C THR A 231 -3.72 -1.64 17.37
N LEU A 232 -4.00 -2.88 17.00
CA LEU A 232 -5.04 -3.72 17.62
C LEU A 232 -4.65 -4.26 19.00
N THR A 233 -3.36 -4.39 19.29
CA THR A 233 -2.87 -4.93 20.58
C THR A 233 -2.90 -3.91 21.72
N SER A 234 -3.48 -2.72 21.51
CA SER A 234 -3.54 -1.61 22.49
C SER A 234 -4.43 -1.87 23.72
N THR A 235 -5.19 -2.96 23.74
CA THR A 235 -5.95 -3.42 24.91
C THR A 235 -5.33 -4.71 25.42
N SER A 236 -4.89 -4.72 26.68
CA SER A 236 -4.34 -5.89 27.37
C SER A 236 -5.22 -7.12 27.21
N MET A 237 -4.90 -8.01 26.26
CA MET A 237 -5.53 -9.33 26.14
C MET A 237 -4.47 -10.37 25.75
N THR A 238 -4.42 -11.43 26.54
CA THR A 238 -3.54 -12.59 26.38
C THR A 238 -4.00 -13.49 25.24
N ILE A 239 -3.06 -14.30 24.74
CA ILE A 239 -3.08 -15.10 23.49
C ILE A 239 -4.25 -16.10 23.37
N THR A 240 -5.02 -16.35 24.43
CA THR A 240 -6.25 -17.17 24.38
C THR A 240 -7.48 -16.45 23.80
N ALA A 241 -7.39 -15.15 23.46
CA ALA A 241 -8.50 -14.37 22.93
C ALA A 241 -8.67 -14.42 21.39
N ILE A 242 -7.81 -15.13 20.63
CA ILE A 242 -7.96 -15.24 19.17
C ILE A 242 -9.26 -15.99 18.81
N SER A 243 -9.67 -16.96 19.62
CA SER A 243 -10.96 -17.66 19.46
C SER A 243 -12.16 -16.80 19.87
N VAL A 244 -11.94 -15.76 20.67
CA VAL A 244 -12.99 -14.81 21.08
C VAL A 244 -13.11 -13.66 20.08
N VAL A 245 -12.08 -13.32 19.29
CA VAL A 245 -12.18 -12.32 18.20
C VAL A 245 -13.16 -12.78 17.11
N LEU A 246 -13.24 -14.08 16.83
CA LEU A 246 -14.29 -14.65 15.97
C LEU A 246 -15.70 -14.50 16.58
N ALA A 247 -15.82 -14.47 17.92
CA ALA A 247 -17.09 -14.21 18.62
C ALA A 247 -17.36 -12.69 18.84
N CYS A 248 -16.33 -11.86 18.93
CA CYS A 248 -16.42 -10.40 19.07
C CYS A 248 -16.65 -9.70 17.73
N GLY A 249 -16.39 -10.35 16.59
CA GLY A 249 -16.93 -9.91 15.30
C GLY A 249 -18.46 -9.78 15.34
N ALA A 250 -19.14 -10.70 16.05
CA ALA A 250 -20.58 -10.60 16.29
C ALA A 250 -20.95 -9.52 17.33
N LEU A 251 -20.07 -9.22 18.30
CA LEU A 251 -20.30 -8.18 19.31
C LEU A 251 -20.01 -6.76 18.78
N ALA A 252 -19.09 -6.59 17.85
CA ALA A 252 -18.84 -5.32 17.14
C ALA A 252 -19.99 -4.96 16.19
N VAL A 253 -20.61 -5.97 15.56
CA VAL A 253 -21.88 -5.82 14.82
C VAL A 253 -23.03 -5.45 15.77
N ALA A 254 -23.03 -5.93 17.03
CA ALA A 254 -24.04 -5.58 18.03
C ALA A 254 -23.80 -4.21 18.71
N LEU A 255 -22.55 -3.75 18.83
CA LEU A 255 -22.18 -2.47 19.47
C LEU A 255 -22.19 -1.28 18.51
N ASN A 256 -22.08 -1.50 17.19
CA ASN A 256 -22.32 -0.44 16.20
C ASN A 256 -23.80 0.03 16.24
N SER A 257 -24.71 -0.84 16.69
CA SER A 257 -26.13 -0.54 16.96
C SER A 257 -26.37 0.25 18.25
N LEU A 258 -25.37 0.39 19.12
CA LEU A 258 -25.49 1.02 20.45
C LEU A 258 -24.94 2.46 20.51
N PHE A 259 -24.23 2.92 19.49
CA PHE A 259 -23.90 4.34 19.31
C PHE A 259 -24.93 5.00 18.39
N ILE A 260 -26.19 5.06 18.87
CA ILE A 260 -27.13 6.07 18.40
C ILE A 260 -26.61 7.40 18.95
N LEU A 261 -25.87 8.15 18.13
CA LEU A 261 -25.65 9.56 18.39
C LEU A 261 -27.00 10.27 18.24
N ASP A 262 -27.38 10.98 19.31
CA ASP A 262 -28.54 11.85 19.39
C ASP A 262 -28.63 12.80 18.19
N ASN A 263 -29.77 12.76 17.50
CA ASN A 263 -30.05 13.46 16.26
C ASN A 263 -30.51 14.91 16.51
N SER A 264 -29.73 15.68 17.26
CA SER A 264 -30.06 17.06 17.64
C SER A 264 -29.22 18.13 16.93
N HIS A 265 -28.58 17.81 15.81
CA HIS A 265 -28.07 18.80 14.86
C HIS A 265 -28.66 18.61 13.47
N ARG A 266 -29.56 19.53 13.08
CA ARG A 266 -29.99 19.69 11.69
C ARG A 266 -28.75 19.91 10.81
N PRO A 267 -28.50 19.08 9.78
CA PRO A 267 -27.40 19.34 8.87
C PRO A 267 -27.69 20.61 8.07
N VAL A 268 -26.68 21.45 7.91
CA VAL A 268 -26.62 22.44 6.82
C VAL A 268 -26.90 21.67 5.52
N ALA A 269 -27.81 22.16 4.68
CA ALA A 269 -28.13 21.51 3.41
C ALA A 269 -26.85 21.33 2.58
N LEU A 270 -26.39 20.09 2.43
CA LEU A 270 -25.24 19.78 1.60
C LEU A 270 -25.55 20.18 0.15
N PRO A 271 -24.58 20.76 -0.58
CA PRO A 271 -24.74 21.01 -2.01
C PRO A 271 -25.13 19.73 -2.74
N SER A 272 -26.07 19.83 -3.69
CA SER A 272 -26.51 18.69 -4.50
C SER A 272 -25.31 18.02 -5.20
N LEU A 273 -25.26 16.69 -5.14
CA LEU A 273 -24.24 15.89 -5.81
C LEU A 273 -24.53 15.66 -7.29
N THR A 274 -25.74 15.97 -7.78
CA THR A 274 -26.23 15.49 -9.07
C THR A 274 -26.90 16.55 -9.94
N THR A 275 -26.96 17.81 -9.51
CA THR A 275 -27.63 18.90 -10.22
C THR A 275 -26.73 20.13 -10.43
N GLY A 276 -27.14 21.05 -11.31
CA GLY A 276 -26.37 22.25 -11.63
C GLY A 276 -25.03 21.89 -12.30
N GLN A 277 -23.92 22.38 -11.74
CA GLN A 277 -22.58 22.03 -12.25
C GLN A 277 -22.27 20.52 -12.17
N HIS A 278 -23.04 19.76 -11.38
CA HIS A 278 -22.90 18.33 -11.20
C HIS A 278 -23.94 17.48 -11.94
N GLU A 279 -24.58 18.04 -12.96
CA GLU A 279 -25.44 17.28 -13.86
C GLU A 279 -24.69 16.11 -14.49
N TYR A 280 -25.41 15.00 -14.66
CA TYR A 280 -24.87 13.78 -15.24
C TYR A 280 -24.62 13.96 -16.74
N PHE A 281 -23.40 13.66 -17.16
CA PHE A 281 -23.01 13.55 -18.56
C PHE A 281 -22.02 12.41 -18.69
N ARG A 282 -22.40 11.36 -19.42
CA ARG A 282 -21.49 10.30 -19.82
C ARG A 282 -21.08 10.49 -21.28
N PRO A 283 -19.78 10.56 -21.58
CA PRO A 283 -19.32 10.66 -22.95
C PRO A 283 -19.66 9.39 -23.75
N PRO A 284 -19.94 9.51 -25.06
CA PRO A 284 -20.06 8.36 -25.95
C PRO A 284 -18.78 7.51 -25.96
N ASP A 285 -18.91 6.18 -25.97
CA ASP A 285 -17.78 5.23 -25.93
C ASP A 285 -16.73 5.47 -27.02
N ASP A 286 -17.12 5.92 -28.20
CA ASP A 286 -16.23 6.22 -29.33
C ASP A 286 -15.34 7.46 -29.09
N GLN A 287 -15.58 8.20 -28.02
CA GLN A 287 -14.80 9.37 -27.59
C GLN A 287 -14.01 9.12 -26.30
N VAL A 288 -14.05 7.90 -25.77
CA VAL A 288 -13.41 7.51 -24.51
C VAL A 288 -12.18 6.63 -24.77
N TRP A 289 -11.14 6.84 -23.96
CA TRP A 289 -9.96 6.00 -23.92
C TRP A 289 -9.67 5.51 -22.50
N GLY A 290 -9.20 4.26 -22.37
CA GLY A 290 -8.99 3.59 -21.08
C GLY A 290 -7.55 3.24 -20.71
N LEU A 291 -6.59 3.42 -21.63
CA LEU A 291 -5.18 3.03 -21.42
C LEU A 291 -4.22 4.23 -21.39
N PRO A 292 -3.05 4.13 -20.75
CA PRO A 292 -2.05 5.19 -20.78
C PRO A 292 -1.51 5.47 -22.19
N GLY A 293 -0.90 6.64 -22.38
CA GLY A 293 -0.08 6.95 -23.56
C GLY A 293 -0.83 7.50 -24.79
N ASN A 294 -2.16 7.56 -24.77
CA ASN A 294 -2.94 8.25 -25.80
C ASN A 294 -3.30 9.67 -25.35
N SER A 295 -3.30 10.64 -26.26
CA SER A 295 -3.73 12.02 -25.99
C SER A 295 -4.80 12.53 -26.96
N SER A 296 -5.19 11.72 -27.95
CA SER A 296 -6.05 12.14 -29.06
C SER A 296 -7.54 12.08 -28.74
N PHE A 297 -7.93 11.34 -27.69
CA PHE A 297 -9.33 11.20 -27.30
C PHE A 297 -9.82 12.39 -26.47
N SER A 298 -11.11 12.67 -26.56
CA SER A 298 -11.73 13.77 -25.81
C SER A 298 -11.84 13.44 -24.32
N TYR A 299 -12.15 12.19 -23.99
CA TYR A 299 -12.44 11.74 -22.62
C TYR A 299 -11.60 10.53 -22.22
N PHE A 300 -11.20 10.50 -20.96
CA PHE A 300 -10.38 9.45 -20.34
C PHE A 300 -11.19 8.85 -19.20
N ARG A 301 -11.27 7.52 -19.15
CA ARG A 301 -11.97 6.77 -18.10
C ARG A 301 -11.07 5.65 -17.59
N SER A 302 -11.36 5.22 -16.37
CA SER A 302 -10.59 4.20 -15.64
C SER A 302 -11.37 2.88 -15.58
N PRO A 303 -10.77 1.77 -15.13
CA PRO A 303 -11.52 0.57 -14.74
C PRO A 303 -12.33 0.75 -13.44
N CYS A 304 -12.33 1.94 -12.82
CA CYS A 304 -13.06 2.21 -11.58
C CYS A 304 -14.39 2.95 -11.86
N PRO A 305 -15.56 2.29 -11.70
CA PRO A 305 -16.86 2.90 -12.00
C PRO A 305 -17.15 4.12 -11.10
N ALA A 306 -16.66 4.11 -9.86
CA ALA A 306 -16.84 5.23 -8.94
C ALA A 306 -16.10 6.50 -9.39
N LEU A 307 -14.84 6.39 -9.82
CA LEU A 307 -14.09 7.54 -10.33
C LEU A 307 -14.68 8.06 -11.64
N ASN A 308 -15.15 7.14 -12.50
CA ASN A 308 -15.85 7.50 -13.72
C ASN A 308 -17.16 8.23 -13.40
N ALA A 309 -17.89 7.84 -12.35
CA ALA A 309 -19.06 8.57 -11.88
C ALA A 309 -18.74 9.98 -11.37
N LEU A 310 -17.61 10.18 -10.67
CA LEU A 310 -17.15 11.51 -10.30
C LEU A 310 -16.90 12.39 -11.53
N ALA A 311 -16.27 11.85 -12.57
CA ALA A 311 -16.02 12.58 -13.82
C ALA A 311 -17.33 12.87 -14.58
N ASN A 312 -18.24 11.89 -14.66
CA ASN A 312 -19.54 12.04 -15.31
C ASN A 312 -20.44 13.08 -14.61
N HIS A 313 -20.21 13.32 -13.32
CA HIS A 313 -20.86 14.37 -12.53
C HIS A 313 -19.99 15.61 -12.30
N GLY A 314 -18.81 15.73 -12.92
CA GLY A 314 -17.95 16.91 -12.76
C GLY A 314 -17.48 17.20 -11.32
N HIS A 315 -17.43 16.19 -10.44
CA HIS A 315 -16.76 16.32 -9.13
C HIS A 315 -15.23 16.24 -9.26
N ILE A 316 -14.76 15.68 -10.37
CA ILE A 316 -13.40 15.80 -10.90
C ILE A 316 -13.52 16.27 -12.38
N PRO A 317 -12.42 16.70 -13.03
CA PRO A 317 -12.43 17.06 -14.45
C PRO A 317 -13.22 16.06 -15.32
N ARG A 318 -14.23 16.56 -16.05
CA ARG A 318 -15.18 15.73 -16.81
C ARG A 318 -14.52 14.94 -17.93
N ASP A 319 -13.45 15.48 -18.49
CA ASP A 319 -12.60 14.83 -19.48
C ASP A 319 -11.71 13.74 -18.89
N GLY A 320 -11.63 13.61 -17.56
CA GLY A 320 -10.76 12.66 -16.87
C GLY A 320 -9.27 13.00 -17.00
N LYS A 321 -8.93 14.24 -17.38
CA LYS A 321 -7.55 14.71 -17.60
C LYS A 321 -7.11 15.67 -16.49
N GLY A 322 -5.79 15.93 -16.43
CA GLY A 322 -5.22 16.94 -15.53
C GLY A 322 -5.48 16.67 -14.05
N LEU A 323 -5.62 15.40 -13.67
CA LEU A 323 -5.87 14.99 -12.30
C LEU A 323 -4.62 15.16 -11.46
N THR A 324 -4.81 15.56 -10.22
CA THR A 324 -3.78 15.53 -9.17
C THR A 324 -4.35 14.81 -7.95
N PRO A 325 -3.50 14.31 -7.04
CA PRO A 325 -3.97 13.75 -5.78
C PRO A 325 -4.86 14.70 -4.99
N ALA A 326 -4.68 16.02 -5.10
CA ALA A 326 -5.53 17.01 -4.44
C ALA A 326 -6.94 17.05 -5.04
N VAL A 327 -7.05 17.15 -6.36
CA VAL A 327 -8.34 17.14 -7.08
C VAL A 327 -9.12 15.85 -6.80
N LEU A 328 -8.42 14.71 -6.86
CA LEU A 328 -9.06 13.42 -6.61
C LEU A 328 -9.49 13.29 -5.15
N ARG A 329 -8.70 13.80 -4.20
CA ARG A 329 -9.06 13.85 -2.78
C ARG A 329 -10.38 14.59 -2.56
N ASP A 330 -10.51 15.78 -3.13
CA ASP A 330 -11.67 16.62 -2.91
C ASP A 330 -12.94 15.95 -3.44
N GLY A 331 -12.87 15.35 -4.64
CA GLY A 331 -13.96 14.57 -5.22
C GLY A 331 -14.36 13.36 -4.37
N ILE A 332 -13.39 12.50 -4.00
CA ILE A 332 -13.66 11.27 -3.23
C ILE A 332 -14.17 11.59 -1.83
N ARG A 333 -13.59 12.59 -1.13
CA ARG A 333 -14.07 12.99 0.20
C ARG A 333 -15.48 13.53 0.16
N LYS A 334 -15.78 14.38 -0.83
CA LYS A 334 -17.10 15.00 -0.98
C LYS A 334 -18.19 13.97 -1.27
N VAL A 335 -17.92 13.01 -2.15
CA VAL A 335 -18.94 12.07 -2.63
C VAL A 335 -18.97 10.76 -1.84
N TYR A 336 -17.82 10.23 -1.42
CA TYR A 336 -17.73 8.90 -0.79
C TYR A 336 -17.29 8.93 0.68
N ASN A 337 -16.99 10.11 1.22
CA ASN A 337 -16.56 10.33 2.62
C ASN A 337 -15.38 9.45 3.06
N PHE A 338 -14.37 9.28 2.20
CA PHE A 338 -13.13 8.62 2.63
C PHE A 338 -12.36 9.52 3.60
N ASP A 339 -11.73 8.91 4.60
CA ASP A 339 -10.85 9.63 5.50
C ASP A 339 -9.54 10.02 4.81
N LYS A 340 -8.86 11.03 5.37
CA LYS A 340 -7.61 11.53 4.78
C LYS A 340 -6.52 10.44 4.74
N THR A 341 -6.46 9.60 5.77
CA THR A 341 -5.40 8.60 5.93
C THR A 341 -5.51 7.51 4.87
N LEU A 342 -6.71 7.01 4.62
CA LEU A 342 -6.97 6.05 3.54
C LEU A 342 -6.60 6.65 2.18
N LEU A 343 -6.98 7.90 1.91
CA LEU A 343 -6.63 8.56 0.66
C LEU A 343 -5.14 8.80 0.50
N ASP A 344 -4.43 9.17 1.57
CA ASP A 344 -2.97 9.29 1.53
C ASP A 344 -2.28 7.96 1.17
N LEU A 345 -2.83 6.83 1.64
CA LEU A 345 -2.33 5.51 1.28
C LEU A 345 -2.59 5.17 -0.18
N ILE A 346 -3.83 5.36 -0.67
CA ILE A 346 -4.21 5.12 -2.07
C ILE A 346 -3.36 5.99 -3.00
N PHE A 347 -3.12 7.25 -2.65
CA PHE A 347 -2.41 8.20 -3.50
C PHE A 347 -0.88 8.04 -3.48
N LEU A 348 -0.32 7.20 -2.60
CA LEU A 348 1.13 6.97 -2.55
C LEU A 348 1.67 6.43 -3.88
N ALA A 349 0.84 5.74 -4.65
CA ALA A 349 1.21 5.18 -5.96
C ALA A 349 0.93 6.13 -7.13
N LEU A 350 0.13 7.19 -6.92
CA LEU A 350 -0.31 8.06 -8.02
C LEU A 350 0.78 9.05 -8.42
N PRO A 351 0.95 9.33 -9.72
CA PRO A 351 1.76 10.43 -10.20
C PRO A 351 1.25 11.80 -9.67
N SER A 352 2.13 12.81 -9.69
CA SER A 352 1.75 14.20 -9.33
C SER A 352 0.66 14.77 -10.24
N THR A 353 0.65 14.32 -11.50
CA THR A 353 -0.36 14.61 -12.52
C THR A 353 -0.61 13.39 -13.37
N PHE A 354 -1.86 13.03 -13.59
CA PHE A 354 -2.27 11.84 -14.34
C PHE A 354 -3.67 12.02 -14.97
N THR A 355 -4.11 11.03 -15.73
CA THR A 355 -5.45 10.89 -16.32
C THR A 355 -6.14 9.65 -15.77
N LEU A 356 -7.46 9.55 -15.88
CA LEU A 356 -8.17 8.33 -15.48
C LEU A 356 -7.73 7.08 -16.27
N ALA A 357 -7.30 7.24 -17.52
CA ALA A 357 -6.83 6.11 -18.33
C ALA A 357 -5.50 5.54 -17.85
N ASP A 358 -4.68 6.32 -17.14
CA ASP A 358 -3.44 5.83 -16.54
C ASP A 358 -3.72 4.76 -15.45
N LEU A 359 -4.94 4.74 -14.90
CA LEU A 359 -5.37 3.71 -13.95
C LEU A 359 -5.77 2.39 -14.60
N GLY A 360 -5.94 2.38 -15.93
CA GLY A 360 -6.22 1.16 -16.71
C GLY A 360 -4.95 0.40 -17.13
N ASP A 361 -3.77 0.85 -16.72
CA ASP A 361 -2.54 0.08 -16.95
C ASP A 361 -2.58 -1.23 -16.14
N PRO A 362 -2.52 -2.41 -16.79
CA PRO A 362 -2.48 -3.70 -16.11
C PRO A 362 -1.26 -3.89 -15.21
N ASN A 363 -0.23 -3.05 -15.34
CA ASN A 363 0.96 -3.08 -14.49
C ASN A 363 0.91 -2.11 -13.30
N PHE A 364 -0.19 -1.37 -13.12
CA PHE A 364 -0.30 -0.35 -12.08
C PHE A 364 -1.22 -0.75 -10.91
N ILE A 365 -2.54 -0.69 -11.14
CA ILE A 365 -3.54 -1.00 -10.10
C ILE A 365 -4.65 -1.91 -10.62
N ASP A 366 -4.81 -2.01 -11.94
CA ASP A 366 -5.72 -2.96 -12.56
C ASP A 366 -5.27 -4.40 -12.29
N HIS A 367 -6.23 -5.31 -12.23
CA HIS A 367 -5.98 -6.71 -11.86
C HIS A 367 -7.02 -7.66 -12.45
N ASP A 368 -6.61 -8.91 -12.62
CA ASP A 368 -7.51 -10.01 -13.01
C ASP A 368 -8.62 -10.24 -11.98
N ALA A 369 -9.65 -10.99 -12.37
CA ALA A 369 -10.83 -11.26 -11.55
C ALA A 369 -11.45 -9.97 -10.98
N SER A 370 -11.57 -8.91 -11.79
CA SER A 370 -12.40 -7.75 -11.46
C SER A 370 -13.86 -8.17 -11.21
N LEU A 371 -14.57 -7.41 -10.38
CA LEU A 371 -15.99 -7.66 -10.12
C LEU A 371 -16.84 -7.55 -11.40
N VAL A 372 -16.50 -6.58 -12.27
CA VAL A 372 -17.38 -6.20 -13.38
C VAL A 372 -16.64 -5.96 -14.70
N HIS A 373 -15.31 -6.15 -14.73
CA HIS A 373 -14.50 -6.06 -15.94
C HIS A 373 -13.95 -7.43 -16.33
N VAL A 374 -13.64 -7.59 -17.61
CA VAL A 374 -12.98 -8.77 -18.16
C VAL A 374 -11.47 -8.61 -17.98
N ASP A 375 -10.78 -9.70 -17.69
CA ASP A 375 -9.32 -9.73 -17.51
C ASP A 375 -8.59 -9.15 -18.73
N SER A 376 -7.49 -8.43 -18.46
CA SER A 376 -6.67 -7.75 -19.47
C SER A 376 -6.12 -8.69 -20.55
N TYR A 377 -5.96 -9.99 -20.23
CA TYR A 377 -5.59 -11.05 -21.16
C TYR A 377 -6.44 -11.05 -22.45
N PHE A 378 -7.74 -10.74 -22.33
CA PHE A 378 -8.68 -10.75 -23.45
C PHE A 378 -8.66 -9.44 -24.28
N GLN A 379 -7.79 -8.48 -23.94
CA GLN A 379 -7.53 -7.26 -24.70
C GLN A 379 -8.80 -6.41 -24.96
N LEU A 380 -9.69 -6.38 -23.97
CA LEU A 380 -10.82 -5.47 -23.96
C LEU A 380 -10.43 -4.14 -23.29
N GLU A 381 -11.11 -3.07 -23.68
CA GLU A 381 -10.90 -1.75 -23.09
C GLU A 381 -11.20 -1.78 -21.58
N PRO A 382 -10.27 -1.37 -20.71
CA PRO A 382 -10.39 -1.56 -19.26
C PRO A 382 -11.51 -0.73 -18.63
N PHE A 383 -11.97 0.34 -19.29
CA PHE A 383 -13.11 1.15 -18.83
C PHE A 383 -14.48 0.54 -19.17
N LYS A 384 -14.52 -0.52 -20.00
CA LYS A 384 -15.78 -1.11 -20.45
C LYS A 384 -16.27 -2.17 -19.46
N VAL A 385 -17.31 -1.80 -18.74
CA VAL A 385 -18.04 -2.70 -17.84
C VAL A 385 -18.67 -3.84 -18.63
N ASN A 386 -18.52 -5.05 -18.13
CA ASN A 386 -19.22 -6.23 -18.64
C ASN A 386 -20.58 -6.35 -17.95
N GLU A 387 -21.65 -5.94 -18.65
CA GLU A 387 -23.01 -5.97 -18.13
C GLU A 387 -23.47 -7.39 -17.75
N THR A 388 -22.96 -8.45 -18.39
CA THR A 388 -23.29 -9.83 -18.02
C THR A 388 -22.76 -10.18 -16.63
N LEU A 389 -21.53 -9.76 -16.29
CA LEU A 389 -20.98 -9.93 -14.94
C LEU A 389 -21.77 -9.15 -13.90
N VAL A 390 -22.20 -7.93 -14.25
CA VAL A 390 -23.04 -7.11 -13.36
C VAL A 390 -24.40 -7.77 -13.15
N ASP A 391 -25.07 -8.22 -14.21
CA ASP A 391 -26.34 -8.92 -14.13
C ASP A 391 -26.24 -10.18 -13.28
N GLU A 392 -25.13 -10.93 -13.42
CA GLU A 392 -24.85 -12.09 -12.59
C GLU A 392 -24.71 -11.71 -11.11
N LEU A 393 -23.90 -10.69 -10.77
CA LEU A 393 -23.77 -10.19 -9.41
C LEU A 393 -25.12 -9.78 -8.82
N LEU A 394 -25.88 -8.97 -9.56
CA LEU A 394 -27.17 -8.43 -9.12
C LEU A 394 -28.25 -9.52 -9.01
N SER A 395 -28.15 -10.61 -9.79
CA SER A 395 -29.06 -11.75 -9.67
C SER A 395 -28.96 -12.46 -8.32
N ARG A 396 -27.80 -12.35 -7.65
CA ARG A 396 -27.52 -12.95 -6.33
C ARG A 396 -27.96 -12.08 -5.16
N ALA A 397 -28.54 -10.90 -5.41
CA ALA A 397 -29.02 -10.00 -4.37
C ALA A 397 -30.15 -10.62 -3.54
N GLU A 398 -30.15 -10.34 -2.24
CA GLU A 398 -31.01 -10.94 -1.23
C GLU A 398 -32.02 -9.89 -0.72
N HIS A 399 -33.13 -10.35 -0.14
CA HIS A 399 -34.02 -9.48 0.63
C HIS A 399 -33.58 -9.51 2.10
N ILE A 400 -33.49 -8.34 2.74
CA ILE A 400 -33.16 -8.22 4.16
C ILE A 400 -34.34 -7.61 4.92
N GLY A 401 -34.89 -8.38 5.87
CA GLY A 401 -36.00 -7.95 6.70
C GLY A 401 -37.22 -7.53 5.86
N ASP A 402 -37.87 -6.45 6.30
CA ASP A 402 -39.03 -5.85 5.63
C ASP A 402 -38.65 -4.69 4.68
N GLN A 403 -37.38 -4.58 4.29
CA GLN A 403 -36.94 -3.50 3.39
C GLN A 403 -37.50 -3.71 1.97
N ASP A 404 -37.94 -2.61 1.35
CA ASP A 404 -38.34 -2.62 -0.05
C ASP A 404 -37.10 -2.82 -0.95
N GLY A 405 -37.13 -3.87 -1.77
CA GLY A 405 -36.10 -4.18 -2.76
C GLY A 405 -35.04 -5.19 -2.30
N ARG A 406 -34.15 -5.54 -3.24
CA ARG A 406 -33.04 -6.48 -3.02
C ARG A 406 -31.73 -5.72 -2.84
N VAL A 407 -30.84 -6.28 -2.04
CA VAL A 407 -29.53 -5.72 -1.72
C VAL A 407 -28.42 -6.75 -1.92
N LEU A 408 -27.23 -6.28 -2.28
CA LEU A 408 -26.01 -7.07 -2.18
C LEU A 408 -25.50 -6.99 -0.75
N THR A 409 -25.24 -8.16 -0.17
CA THR A 409 -24.70 -8.31 1.19
C THR A 409 -23.22 -8.64 1.15
N LYS A 410 -22.54 -8.59 2.30
CA LYS A 410 -21.16 -9.08 2.42
C LYS A 410 -21.01 -10.53 1.94
N ASP A 411 -21.99 -11.38 2.27
CA ASP A 411 -21.97 -12.78 1.84
C ASP A 411 -22.10 -12.93 0.33
N VAL A 412 -23.02 -12.18 -0.28
CA VAL A 412 -23.19 -12.17 -1.74
C VAL A 412 -21.91 -11.72 -2.43
N VAL A 413 -21.34 -10.58 -2.01
CA VAL A 413 -20.14 -10.02 -2.63
C VAL A 413 -18.92 -10.91 -2.39
N ALA A 414 -18.73 -11.47 -1.19
CA ALA A 414 -17.64 -12.41 -0.89
C ALA A 414 -17.69 -13.66 -1.77
N ARG A 415 -18.86 -14.30 -1.88
CA ARG A 415 -19.06 -15.47 -2.75
C ARG A 415 -18.86 -15.13 -4.22
N PHE A 416 -19.32 -13.96 -4.66
CA PHE A 416 -19.14 -13.53 -6.04
C PHE A 416 -17.68 -13.22 -6.36
N ARG A 417 -16.95 -12.54 -5.48
CA ARG A 417 -15.49 -12.34 -5.60
C ARG A 417 -14.75 -13.67 -5.77
N ARG A 418 -15.06 -14.64 -4.91
CA ARG A 418 -14.45 -15.96 -4.99
C ARG A 418 -14.81 -16.69 -6.28
N HIS A 419 -16.07 -16.58 -6.71
CA HIS A 419 -16.53 -17.10 -7.98
C HIS A 419 -15.72 -16.53 -9.15
N ARG A 420 -15.51 -15.21 -9.19
CA ARG A 420 -14.69 -14.54 -10.21
C ARG A 420 -13.26 -15.05 -10.24
N GLU A 421 -12.63 -15.25 -9.09
CA GLU A 421 -11.28 -15.82 -9.02
C GLU A 421 -11.21 -17.23 -9.59
N ILE A 422 -12.18 -18.09 -9.27
CA ILE A 422 -12.23 -19.47 -9.78
C ILE A 422 -12.49 -19.50 -11.29
N GLU A 423 -13.43 -18.68 -11.76
CA GLU A 423 -13.78 -18.54 -13.17
C GLU A 423 -12.59 -18.05 -13.99
N CYS A 424 -11.91 -16.99 -13.54
CA CYS A 424 -10.74 -16.44 -14.23
C CYS A 424 -9.55 -17.40 -14.18
N ALA A 425 -9.29 -18.06 -13.05
CA ALA A 425 -8.25 -19.08 -12.97
C ALA A 425 -8.49 -20.26 -13.93
N ARG A 426 -9.75 -20.54 -14.27
CA ARG A 426 -10.14 -21.56 -15.26
C ARG A 426 -9.98 -21.06 -16.69
N ASP A 427 -10.43 -19.83 -16.97
CA ASP A 427 -10.65 -19.35 -18.34
C ASP A 427 -9.54 -18.45 -18.88
N ASN A 428 -8.76 -17.79 -18.01
CA ASN A 428 -7.61 -16.96 -18.37
C ASN A 428 -6.30 -17.76 -18.17
N PRO A 429 -5.62 -18.20 -19.24
CA PRO A 429 -4.36 -18.94 -19.14
C PRO A 429 -3.20 -18.14 -18.52
N ALA A 430 -3.32 -16.82 -18.47
CA ALA A 430 -2.35 -15.92 -17.85
C ALA A 430 -2.80 -15.43 -16.47
N PHE A 431 -3.86 -16.03 -15.90
CA PHE A 431 -4.45 -15.58 -14.64
C PHE A 431 -3.39 -15.47 -13.55
N ALA A 432 -3.21 -14.26 -13.03
CA ALA A 432 -2.25 -13.98 -11.98
C ALA A 432 -2.79 -12.94 -11.02
N MET A 433 -3.00 -13.37 -9.78
CA MET A 433 -3.43 -12.49 -8.68
C MET A 433 -2.34 -12.41 -7.62
N SER A 434 -1.52 -11.36 -7.68
CA SER A 434 -0.54 -11.02 -6.64
C SER A 434 -1.22 -10.71 -5.30
N ALA A 435 -0.45 -10.69 -4.20
CA ALA A 435 -1.00 -10.34 -2.90
C ALA A 435 -1.63 -8.93 -2.88
N LEU A 436 -1.03 -7.95 -3.59
CA LEU A 436 -1.62 -6.62 -3.74
C LEU A 436 -2.86 -6.64 -4.61
N ALA A 437 -2.86 -7.37 -5.73
CA ALA A 437 -4.04 -7.49 -6.57
C ALA A 437 -5.22 -8.04 -5.76
N ARG A 438 -5.00 -9.09 -4.95
CA ARG A 438 -6.04 -9.62 -4.05
C ARG A 438 -6.47 -8.61 -2.99
N PHE A 439 -5.53 -7.85 -2.43
CA PHE A 439 -5.83 -6.81 -1.45
C PHE A 439 -6.70 -5.70 -2.06
N VAL A 440 -6.30 -5.18 -3.23
CA VAL A 440 -7.04 -4.15 -3.98
C VAL A 440 -8.43 -4.67 -4.32
N ALA A 441 -8.53 -5.87 -4.88
CA ALA A 441 -9.79 -6.46 -5.30
C ALA A 441 -10.78 -6.68 -4.15
N ASN A 442 -10.30 -7.06 -2.96
CA ASN A 442 -11.13 -7.15 -1.75
C ASN A 442 -11.45 -5.76 -1.17
N GLY A 443 -10.55 -4.79 -1.31
CA GLY A 443 -10.78 -3.39 -0.95
C GLY A 443 -11.90 -2.76 -1.79
N GLU A 444 -11.91 -3.02 -3.09
CA GLU A 444 -12.98 -2.63 -4.01
C GLU A 444 -14.32 -3.27 -3.65
N ALA A 445 -14.32 -4.58 -3.36
CA ALA A 445 -15.51 -5.29 -2.88
C ALA A 445 -16.07 -4.69 -1.59
N SER A 446 -15.19 -4.34 -0.65
CA SER A 446 -15.54 -3.61 0.57
C SER A 446 -16.11 -2.22 0.25
N PHE A 447 -15.54 -1.50 -0.71
CA PHE A 447 -16.00 -0.17 -1.11
C PHE A 447 -17.37 -0.18 -1.79
N VAL A 448 -17.68 -1.20 -2.61
CA VAL A 448 -19.02 -1.39 -3.19
C VAL A 448 -20.10 -1.41 -2.11
N LEU A 449 -19.81 -2.01 -0.95
CA LEU A 449 -20.75 -2.07 0.16
C LEU A 449 -20.72 -0.82 1.03
N GLN A 450 -19.54 -0.41 1.49
CA GLN A 450 -19.40 0.65 2.49
C GLN A 450 -19.51 2.06 1.92
N GLY A 451 -19.07 2.29 0.69
CA GLY A 451 -18.96 3.63 0.11
C GLY A 451 -19.93 3.92 -1.02
N LEU A 452 -20.40 2.91 -1.74
CA LEU A 452 -21.46 3.06 -2.73
C LEU A 452 -22.85 2.68 -2.18
N GLY A 453 -22.88 1.97 -1.04
CA GLY A 453 -24.09 1.55 -0.34
C GLY A 453 -24.25 2.19 1.03
N ASP A 454 -24.93 1.47 1.93
CA ASP A 454 -25.10 1.83 3.33
C ASP A 454 -23.95 1.28 4.16
N TYR A 455 -23.16 2.19 4.76
CA TYR A 455 -22.00 1.85 5.57
C TYR A 455 -22.34 0.98 6.79
N THR A 456 -23.45 1.28 7.48
CA THR A 456 -23.81 0.66 8.77
C THR A 456 -24.17 -0.81 8.61
N SER A 457 -25.01 -1.12 7.63
CA SER A 457 -25.38 -2.49 7.26
C SER A 457 -24.34 -3.15 6.34
N ALA A 458 -23.47 -2.36 5.71
CA ALA A 458 -22.55 -2.78 4.66
C ALA A 458 -23.29 -3.56 3.57
N THR A 459 -24.34 -2.93 3.05
CA THR A 459 -25.17 -3.43 1.94
C THR A 459 -25.32 -2.37 0.88
N ILE A 460 -25.60 -2.75 -0.36
CA ILE A 460 -25.94 -1.81 -1.44
C ILE A 460 -27.19 -2.31 -2.17
N SER A 461 -28.14 -1.42 -2.45
CA SER A 461 -29.34 -1.77 -3.21
C SER A 461 -28.99 -2.14 -4.65
N VAL A 462 -29.80 -3.00 -5.27
CA VAL A 462 -29.62 -3.36 -6.69
C VAL A 462 -29.63 -2.12 -7.59
N ASP A 463 -30.48 -1.13 -7.29
CA ASP A 463 -30.57 0.11 -8.07
C ASP A 463 -29.31 0.97 -7.93
N HIS A 464 -28.80 1.13 -6.72
CA HIS A 464 -27.54 1.86 -6.49
C HIS A 464 -26.36 1.13 -7.13
N ALA A 465 -26.28 -0.19 -6.96
CA ALA A 465 -25.23 -1.01 -7.55
C ALA A 465 -25.25 -0.93 -9.08
N ARG A 466 -26.42 -1.05 -9.72
CA ARG A 466 -26.52 -0.88 -11.19
C ARG A 466 -26.15 0.54 -11.61
N SER A 467 -26.61 1.56 -10.90
CA SER A 467 -26.33 2.95 -11.25
C SER A 467 -24.83 3.28 -11.18
N PHE A 468 -24.13 2.80 -10.16
CA PHE A 468 -22.68 3.01 -10.07
C PHE A 468 -21.89 2.10 -11.01
N LEU A 469 -22.21 0.81 -11.06
CA LEU A 469 -21.40 -0.19 -11.79
C LEU A 469 -21.64 -0.17 -13.29
N VAL A 470 -22.89 0.03 -13.74
CA VAL A 470 -23.23 0.06 -15.18
C VAL A 470 -23.27 1.49 -15.66
N ASP A 471 -24.11 2.33 -15.05
CA ASP A 471 -24.34 3.69 -15.56
C ASP A 471 -23.18 4.64 -15.23
N GLU A 472 -22.29 4.27 -14.29
CA GLU A 472 -21.26 5.16 -13.76
C GLU A 472 -21.86 6.51 -13.36
N ARG A 473 -22.95 6.44 -12.60
CA ARG A 473 -23.80 7.56 -12.23
C ARG A 473 -24.00 7.55 -10.72
N ILE A 474 -23.95 8.74 -10.12
CA ILE A 474 -24.32 8.94 -8.72
C ILE A 474 -25.86 8.96 -8.66
N PRO A 475 -26.52 8.04 -7.93
CA PRO A 475 -27.97 8.05 -7.77
C PRO A 475 -28.45 9.37 -7.18
N THR A 476 -29.63 9.86 -7.61
CA THR A 476 -30.16 11.15 -7.11
C THR A 476 -30.51 11.14 -5.63
N ASN A 477 -30.83 9.97 -5.09
CA ASN A 477 -31.08 9.75 -3.66
C ASN A 477 -29.86 9.23 -2.90
N PHE A 478 -28.69 9.12 -3.55
CA PHE A 478 -27.47 8.68 -2.88
C PHE A 478 -27.06 9.69 -1.81
N ARG A 479 -26.60 9.15 -0.67
CA ARG A 479 -26.02 9.94 0.42
C ARG A 479 -24.69 9.31 0.79
N PRO A 480 -23.61 10.10 0.91
CA PRO A 480 -22.37 9.58 1.47
C PRO A 480 -22.62 9.03 2.87
N SER A 481 -21.83 8.03 3.26
CA SER A 481 -21.79 7.57 4.65
C SER A 481 -21.57 8.76 5.60
N GLU A 482 -22.31 8.80 6.70
CA GLU A 482 -22.06 9.79 7.77
C GLU A 482 -20.75 9.48 8.50
N THR A 483 -20.38 8.20 8.61
CA THR A 483 -19.12 7.76 9.18
C THR A 483 -18.03 7.72 8.11
N PRO A 484 -16.88 8.39 8.31
CA PRO A 484 -15.79 8.34 7.35
C PRO A 484 -15.29 6.91 7.10
N ILE A 485 -15.06 6.56 5.85
CA ILE A 485 -14.47 5.27 5.47
C ILE A 485 -12.97 5.35 5.74
N THR A 486 -12.50 4.53 6.67
CA THR A 486 -11.11 4.55 7.14
C THR A 486 -10.35 3.34 6.66
N ILE A 487 -9.02 3.40 6.71
CA ILE A 487 -8.19 2.20 6.46
C ILE A 487 -8.58 1.04 7.39
N THR A 488 -8.94 1.30 8.64
CA THR A 488 -9.37 0.27 9.59
C THR A 488 -10.68 -0.38 9.17
N SER A 489 -11.68 0.41 8.74
CA SER A 489 -12.97 -0.14 8.31
C SER A 489 -12.84 -0.96 7.02
N VAL A 490 -11.99 -0.52 6.10
CA VAL A 490 -11.67 -1.27 4.87
C VAL A 490 -10.96 -2.58 5.22
N LEU A 491 -9.94 -2.57 6.08
CA LEU A 491 -9.21 -3.78 6.47
C LEU A 491 -10.09 -4.80 7.18
N LEU A 492 -10.98 -4.35 8.07
CA LEU A 492 -11.94 -5.22 8.75
C LEU A 492 -12.91 -5.86 7.76
N ALA A 493 -13.44 -5.08 6.81
CA ALA A 493 -14.32 -5.62 5.78
C ALA A 493 -13.61 -6.59 4.84
N ILE A 494 -12.36 -6.32 4.44
CA ILE A 494 -11.54 -7.26 3.66
C ILE A 494 -11.38 -8.59 4.40
N ALA A 495 -11.02 -8.55 5.69
CA ALA A 495 -10.86 -9.75 6.49
C ALA A 495 -12.17 -10.55 6.59
N GLU A 496 -13.29 -9.85 6.77
CA GLU A 496 -14.62 -10.47 6.83
C GLU A 496 -15.06 -11.07 5.50
N LEU A 497 -14.87 -10.37 4.38
CA LEU A 497 -15.18 -10.87 3.04
C LEU A 497 -14.34 -12.11 2.73
N THR A 498 -13.05 -12.08 3.05
CA THR A 498 -12.14 -13.22 2.84
C THR A 498 -12.58 -14.43 3.68
N LEU A 499 -12.95 -14.22 4.94
CA LEU A 499 -13.44 -15.28 5.82
C LEU A 499 -14.77 -15.88 5.32
N ARG A 500 -15.72 -15.04 4.90
CA ARG A 500 -17.02 -15.49 4.37
C ARG A 500 -16.86 -16.29 3.07
N ALA A 501 -15.98 -15.84 2.18
CA ALA A 501 -15.64 -16.58 0.96
C ALA A 501 -15.07 -17.97 1.28
N TRP A 502 -14.17 -18.06 2.26
CA TRP A 502 -13.59 -19.33 2.69
C TRP A 502 -14.62 -20.26 3.34
N LEU A 503 -15.47 -19.74 4.23
CA LEU A 503 -16.51 -20.52 4.91
C LEU A 503 -17.58 -21.08 3.96
N ALA A 504 -17.85 -20.42 2.83
CA ALA A 504 -18.79 -20.90 1.83
C ALA A 504 -18.30 -22.12 1.04
N GLU A 505 -17.01 -22.48 1.16
CA GLU A 505 -16.39 -23.65 0.51
C GLU A 505 -16.26 -24.87 1.44
N MET A 506 -16.50 -24.70 2.74
CA MET A 506 -16.59 -25.80 3.71
C MET A 506 -18.00 -26.38 3.76
#